data_AF-A0A9W7YA49-F1
#
_entry.id   AF-A0A9W7YA49-F1
#
_cell.length_a   1.000
_cell.length_b   1.000
_cell.length_c   1.000
_cell.angle_alpha   90.00
_cell.angle_beta   90.00
_cell.angle_gamma   90.00
#
_symmetry.space_group_name_H-M   'P 1'
#
loop_
_entity.id
_entity.type
_entity.pdbx_description
1 polymer ?
#
loop_
_entity_poly.entity_id
_entity_poly.type
_entity_poly.pdbx_seq_one_letter_code
_entity_poly.pdbx_strand_id
1 'polypeptide(L)'
;MSIECADADADAGGRAGGVACSRWWAVVRCAVLSRAVVLALGAVARAVVDDYDASARLVLADGGPAAVRAAAHMVLRWDAFYFVHIANGGYVYEQEHAFFPLLPVLMRLAADTVLAPVAAVAGKPAAVALAGAAVSNVCFVLAAAALYELGCRTLGDERLAYIAALLFAWAPSSMFMSAAYTESLFAWLVFTALVCAARRQHVRAALWLCASGLCRANGVAYAGFLVWDVAVRRGALRGRGAVLRGAARAAVLTALAALGFGAFQAYGYRLFCEQARTPRPYCARALPLVYSFVQSAYWDVGLLRYYTWQQLPNFLLAAPMVVLSAAGLAAYALHDPLRLATLGRRRSRRRCDQARPPAFFGDALLPHVYLWALLLAVATTTMHVQVITRFFSSVPAVFWFAAHVVAGGGRGARRAVAGYFAGYGLAGVVLFSCFFPPA
;
A
#
# COMPACT_ATOMS: atom_id res chain seq x y z
N MET A 1 1.91 -13.21 -44.94
CA MET A 1 0.92 -12.13 -45.18
C MET A 1 0.58 -11.50 -43.85
N SER A 2 1.43 -10.60 -43.39
CA SER A 2 1.37 -9.94 -42.08
C SER A 2 0.53 -8.69 -42.24
N ILE A 3 -0.77 -8.78 -41.99
CA ILE A 3 -1.62 -7.59 -41.96
C ILE A 3 -1.31 -6.88 -40.64
N GLU A 4 -0.33 -5.98 -40.66
CA GLU A 4 -0.20 -4.94 -39.64
C GLU A 4 -1.51 -4.15 -39.68
N CYS A 5 -2.29 -4.18 -38.59
CA CYS A 5 -3.41 -3.26 -38.44
C CYS A 5 -2.82 -1.85 -38.56
N ALA A 6 -3.28 -1.08 -39.55
CA ALA A 6 -2.85 0.30 -39.71
C ALA A 6 -2.97 1.05 -38.37
N ASP A 7 -1.93 1.80 -38.01
CA ASP A 7 -1.88 2.68 -36.84
C ASP A 7 -2.92 3.80 -37.01
N ALA A 8 -4.20 3.45 -36.83
CA ALA A 8 -5.27 4.43 -36.71
C ALA A 8 -5.02 5.23 -35.42
N ASP A 9 -4.85 6.54 -35.63
CA ASP A 9 -4.42 7.58 -34.70
C ASP A 9 -4.53 7.24 -33.21
N ALA A 10 -3.42 7.43 -32.52
CA ALA A 10 -3.29 7.38 -31.07
C ALA A 10 -4.09 8.47 -30.32
N ASP A 11 -5.05 9.13 -30.98
CA ASP A 11 -5.84 10.24 -30.45
C ASP A 11 -7.28 9.84 -30.04
N ALA A 12 -7.60 8.55 -30.07
CA ALA A 12 -8.81 8.02 -29.42
C ALA A 12 -8.75 8.08 -27.86
N GLY A 13 -7.74 8.73 -27.29
CA GLY A 13 -7.68 9.09 -25.86
C GLY A 13 -8.44 10.39 -25.51
N GLY A 14 -9.00 11.09 -26.50
CA GLY A 14 -9.57 12.43 -26.35
C GLY A 14 -10.95 12.54 -25.69
N ARG A 15 -11.69 11.44 -25.48
CA ARG A 15 -12.93 11.46 -24.69
C ARG A 15 -13.06 10.15 -23.91
N ALA A 16 -12.36 10.07 -22.78
CA ALA A 16 -12.79 9.16 -21.73
C ALA A 16 -14.17 9.64 -21.28
N GLY A 17 -15.23 9.09 -21.89
CA GLY A 17 -16.56 9.05 -21.28
C GLY A 17 -16.40 8.30 -19.98
N GLY A 18 -16.03 9.03 -18.92
CA GLY A 18 -15.73 8.46 -17.63
C GLY A 18 -16.97 7.77 -17.13
N VAL A 19 -16.85 6.48 -16.79
CA VAL A 19 -17.96 5.79 -16.12
C VAL A 19 -18.25 6.54 -14.83
N ALA A 20 -19.50 6.96 -14.66
CA ALA A 20 -19.93 7.67 -13.46
C ALA A 20 -19.76 6.74 -12.25
N CYS A 21 -19.05 7.21 -11.22
CA CYS A 21 -18.91 6.48 -9.96
C CYS A 21 -20.14 6.76 -9.07
N SER A 22 -21.29 6.17 -9.42
CA SER A 22 -22.56 6.41 -8.73
C SER A 22 -22.61 5.83 -7.31
N ARG A 23 -21.83 4.79 -7.02
CA ARG A 23 -21.84 4.05 -5.74
C ARG A 23 -20.90 4.58 -4.67
N TRP A 24 -20.45 5.83 -4.78
CA TRP A 24 -19.49 6.45 -3.86
C TRP A 24 -19.88 6.29 -2.38
N TRP A 25 -21.09 6.70 -2.01
CA TRP A 25 -21.59 6.60 -0.64
C TRP A 25 -21.79 5.16 -0.17
N ALA A 26 -22.02 4.20 -1.08
CA ALA A 26 -22.08 2.80 -0.71
C ALA A 26 -20.69 2.25 -0.33
N VAL A 27 -19.63 2.67 -1.05
CA VAL A 27 -18.24 2.32 -0.72
C VAL A 27 -17.84 2.92 0.62
N VAL A 28 -18.11 4.21 0.85
CA VAL A 28 -17.79 4.89 2.11
C VAL A 28 -18.50 4.21 3.28
N ARG A 29 -19.81 3.95 3.19
CA ARG A 29 -20.56 3.25 4.25
C ARG A 29 -20.01 1.85 4.51
N CYS A 30 -19.68 1.10 3.47
CA CYS A 30 -19.10 -0.24 3.62
C CYS A 30 -17.73 -0.19 4.31
N ALA A 31 -16.88 0.78 3.96
CA ALA A 31 -15.56 0.94 4.58
C ALA A 31 -15.68 1.33 6.06
N VAL A 32 -16.57 2.27 6.40
CA VAL A 32 -16.84 2.65 7.80
C VAL A 32 -17.38 1.46 8.59
N LEU A 33 -18.36 0.74 8.03
CA LEU A 33 -18.94 -0.44 8.68
C LEU A 33 -17.88 -1.52 8.89
N SER A 34 -17.02 -1.78 7.90
CA SER A 34 -15.97 -2.81 8.06
C SER A 34 -14.95 -2.43 9.13
N ARG A 35 -14.61 -1.15 9.28
CA ARG A 35 -13.77 -0.67 10.40
C ARG A 35 -14.44 -0.86 11.75
N ALA A 36 -15.72 -0.51 11.85
CA ALA A 36 -16.48 -0.71 13.09
C ALA A 36 -16.54 -2.20 13.47
N VAL A 37 -16.77 -3.09 12.50
CA VAL A 37 -16.77 -4.56 12.72
C VAL A 37 -15.39 -5.06 13.15
N VAL A 38 -14.31 -4.63 12.49
CA VAL A 38 -12.93 -5.03 12.83
C VAL A 38 -12.58 -4.61 14.26
N LEU A 39 -12.85 -3.35 14.63
CA LEU A 39 -12.56 -2.85 15.97
C LEU A 39 -13.43 -3.50 17.04
N ALA A 40 -14.72 -3.75 16.75
CA ALA A 40 -15.62 -4.46 17.67
C ALA A 40 -15.15 -5.91 17.88
N LEU A 41 -14.78 -6.62 16.81
CA LEU A 41 -14.24 -7.97 16.91
C LEU A 41 -12.94 -8.01 17.71
N GLY A 42 -12.03 -7.06 17.50
CA GLY A 42 -10.79 -6.97 18.27
C GLY A 42 -11.06 -6.72 19.75
N ALA A 43 -12.03 -5.86 20.08
CA ALA A 43 -12.41 -5.58 21.45
C ALA A 43 -13.03 -6.82 22.14
N VAL A 44 -13.91 -7.54 21.43
CA VAL A 44 -14.50 -8.80 21.93
C VAL A 44 -13.42 -9.87 22.11
N ALA A 45 -12.54 -10.06 21.14
CA ALA A 45 -11.45 -11.02 21.22
C ALA A 45 -10.58 -10.76 22.46
N ARG A 46 -10.26 -9.48 22.72
CA ARG A 46 -9.45 -9.08 23.86
C ARG A 46 -10.16 -9.21 25.22
N ALA A 47 -11.48 -9.08 25.24
CA ALA A 47 -12.28 -9.28 26.44
C ALA A 47 -12.41 -10.77 26.83
N VAL A 48 -12.28 -11.68 25.84
CA VAL A 48 -12.44 -13.12 26.04
C VAL A 48 -11.09 -13.82 26.24
N VAL A 49 -10.02 -13.31 25.61
CA VAL A 49 -8.69 -13.94 25.61
C VAL A 49 -7.70 -13.04 26.34
N ASP A 50 -6.99 -13.62 27.30
CA ASP A 50 -5.91 -12.94 28.01
C ASP A 50 -4.72 -12.67 27.11
N ASP A 51 -4.02 -11.56 27.39
CA ASP A 51 -2.78 -11.24 26.70
C ASP A 51 -1.70 -12.25 27.10
N TYR A 52 -1.09 -12.88 26.09
CA TYR A 52 0.13 -13.65 26.29
C TYR A 52 1.34 -12.76 26.64
N ASP A 53 1.30 -11.47 26.26
CA ASP A 53 2.42 -10.53 26.37
C ASP A 53 2.09 -9.29 27.21
N ALA A 54 3.04 -8.82 28.03
CA ALA A 54 2.87 -7.69 28.94
C ALA A 54 3.34 -6.33 28.37
N SER A 55 3.94 -6.27 27.18
CA SER A 55 4.59 -5.07 26.63
C SER A 55 3.65 -3.86 26.54
N ALA A 56 2.39 -4.09 26.16
CA ALA A 56 1.41 -3.02 26.11
C ALA A 56 1.10 -2.44 27.51
N ARG A 57 1.15 -3.26 28.57
CA ARG A 57 0.96 -2.81 29.96
C ARG A 57 2.14 -1.97 30.45
N LEU A 58 3.35 -2.25 29.97
CA LEU A 58 4.55 -1.47 30.34
C LEU A 58 4.55 -0.05 29.74
N VAL A 59 3.96 0.12 28.56
CA VAL A 59 3.93 1.40 27.84
C VAL A 59 2.73 2.26 28.20
N LEU A 60 1.59 1.62 28.48
CA LEU A 60 0.35 2.30 28.84
C LEU A 60 0.32 2.54 30.35
N ALA A 61 -0.07 3.73 30.79
CA ALA A 61 -0.21 4.01 32.21
C ALA A 61 -1.36 3.19 32.82
N ASP A 62 -1.19 2.74 34.07
CA ASP A 62 -2.23 1.99 34.80
C ASP A 62 -3.46 2.85 35.16
N GLY A 63 -3.40 4.17 34.93
CA GLY A 63 -4.47 5.13 35.20
C GLY A 63 -5.45 5.36 34.03
N GLY A 64 -6.61 5.92 34.33
CA GLY A 64 -7.61 6.37 33.35
C GLY A 64 -8.77 5.41 33.11
N PRO A 65 -9.75 5.81 32.27
CA PRO A 65 -10.96 5.03 32.03
C PRO A 65 -10.66 3.65 31.43
N ALA A 66 -11.28 2.60 31.98
CA ALA A 66 -11.04 1.21 31.56
C ALA A 66 -11.27 0.99 30.05
N ALA A 67 -12.28 1.64 29.47
CA ALA A 67 -12.58 1.57 28.04
C ALA A 67 -11.45 2.16 27.17
N VAL A 68 -10.86 3.28 27.59
CA VAL A 68 -9.75 3.93 26.88
C VAL A 68 -8.51 3.05 26.91
N ARG A 69 -8.19 2.48 28.08
CA ARG A 69 -7.09 1.52 28.20
C ARG A 69 -7.32 0.29 27.33
N ALA A 70 -8.50 -0.33 27.40
CA ALA A 70 -8.82 -1.51 26.59
C ALA A 70 -8.67 -1.23 25.08
N ALA A 71 -9.15 -0.08 24.61
CA ALA A 71 -8.99 0.33 23.22
C ALA A 71 -7.52 0.57 22.86
N ALA A 72 -6.74 1.24 23.73
CA ALA A 72 -5.32 1.49 23.51
C ALA A 72 -4.51 0.17 23.48
N HIS A 73 -4.80 -0.76 24.38
CA HIS A 73 -4.22 -2.10 24.39
C HIS A 73 -4.49 -2.83 23.08
N MET A 74 -5.74 -2.85 22.61
CA MET A 74 -6.12 -3.55 21.38
C MET A 74 -5.31 -3.07 20.15
N VAL A 75 -5.06 -1.77 20.04
CA VAL A 75 -4.40 -1.19 18.85
C VAL A 75 -2.88 -1.07 18.98
N LEU A 76 -2.33 -1.18 20.19
CA LEU A 76 -0.89 -1.16 20.46
C LEU A 76 -0.33 -2.58 20.50
N ARG A 77 0.13 -3.05 19.34
CA ARG A 77 0.73 -4.37 19.13
C ARG A 77 1.90 -4.30 18.15
N TRP A 78 2.89 -5.16 18.34
CA TRP A 78 4.02 -5.37 17.41
C TRP A 78 4.67 -4.04 16.98
N ASP A 79 4.78 -3.77 15.68
CA ASP A 79 5.37 -2.55 15.11
C ASP A 79 4.77 -1.24 15.66
N ALA A 80 3.53 -1.25 16.18
CA ALA A 80 2.90 -0.08 16.77
C ALA A 80 3.70 0.53 17.93
N PHE A 81 4.51 -0.28 18.64
CA PHE A 81 5.38 0.22 19.71
C PHE A 81 6.41 1.22 19.18
N TYR A 82 7.00 0.97 18.01
CA TYR A 82 7.94 1.91 17.40
C TYR A 82 7.24 3.21 17.01
N PHE A 83 6.05 3.14 16.40
CA PHE A 83 5.31 4.35 16.03
C PHE A 83 4.92 5.19 17.26
N VAL A 84 4.50 4.56 18.35
CA VAL A 84 4.19 5.26 19.61
C VAL A 84 5.45 5.84 20.25
N HIS A 85 6.56 5.12 20.27
CA HIS A 85 7.83 5.64 20.80
C HIS A 85 8.30 6.86 20.01
N ILE A 86 8.36 6.77 18.67
CA ILE A 86 8.79 7.86 17.78
C ILE A 86 7.88 9.08 17.92
N ALA A 87 6.57 8.88 18.03
CA ALA A 87 5.63 9.99 18.20
C ALA A 87 5.86 10.74 19.53
N ASN A 88 6.25 10.05 20.60
CA ASN A 88 6.52 10.64 21.91
C ASN A 88 7.92 11.24 22.05
N GLY A 89 8.95 10.50 21.64
CA GLY A 89 10.36 10.82 21.91
C GLY A 89 11.19 11.23 20.68
N GLY A 90 10.62 11.16 19.48
CA GLY A 90 11.39 11.27 18.23
C GLY A 90 12.21 10.01 17.95
N TYR A 91 13.15 10.11 17.00
CA TYR A 91 14.03 8.99 16.66
C TYR A 91 15.21 8.96 17.61
N VAL A 92 15.24 7.95 18.48
CA VAL A 92 16.31 7.73 19.47
C VAL A 92 17.21 6.60 19.02
N TYR A 93 16.62 5.52 18.50
CA TYR A 93 17.36 4.33 18.11
C TYR A 93 17.47 4.18 16.59
N GLU A 94 18.58 3.60 16.14
CA GLU A 94 18.85 3.43 14.70
C GLU A 94 17.78 2.59 14.01
N GLN A 95 17.35 1.48 14.63
CA GLN A 95 16.34 0.59 14.06
C GLN A 95 14.99 1.26 13.81
N GLU A 96 14.71 2.38 14.50
CA GLU A 96 13.46 3.13 14.32
C GLU A 96 13.35 3.74 12.93
N HIS A 97 14.45 3.89 12.20
CA HIS A 97 14.45 4.40 10.82
C HIS A 97 13.85 3.42 9.80
N ALA A 98 13.48 2.20 10.21
CA ALA A 98 12.55 1.36 9.45
C ALA A 98 11.12 1.93 9.43
N PHE A 99 10.75 2.73 10.43
CA PHE A 99 9.42 3.29 10.64
C PHE A 99 9.41 4.78 10.29
N PHE A 100 8.80 5.08 9.14
CA PHE A 100 8.84 6.40 8.51
C PHE A 100 7.99 7.46 9.25
N PRO A 101 8.33 8.76 9.11
CA PRO A 101 7.93 9.78 10.08
C PRO A 101 6.49 10.28 9.95
N LEU A 102 5.84 10.12 8.78
CA LEU A 102 4.56 10.78 8.54
C LEU A 102 3.48 10.33 9.52
N LEU A 103 3.35 9.02 9.78
CA LEU A 103 2.35 8.53 10.73
C LEU A 103 2.66 8.98 12.17
N PRO A 104 3.87 8.81 12.74
CA PRO A 104 4.22 9.36 14.06
C PRO A 104 3.95 10.85 14.23
N VAL A 105 4.23 11.67 13.20
CA VAL A 105 3.94 13.11 13.25
C VAL A 105 2.43 13.37 13.33
N LEU A 106 1.61 12.67 12.53
CA LEU A 106 0.15 12.79 12.59
C LEU A 106 -0.42 12.27 13.91
N MET A 107 0.15 11.18 14.45
CA MET A 107 -0.21 10.64 15.76
C MET A 107 0.04 11.66 16.87
N ARG A 108 1.22 12.27 16.90
CA ARG A 108 1.56 13.31 17.86
C ARG A 108 0.61 14.49 17.75
N LEU A 109 0.43 15.03 16.53
CA LEU A 109 -0.45 16.17 16.30
C LEU A 109 -1.89 15.90 16.76
N ALA A 110 -2.47 14.76 16.40
CA ALA A 110 -3.82 14.39 16.83
C ALA A 110 -3.91 14.14 18.34
N ALA A 111 -2.86 13.57 18.95
CA ALA A 111 -2.79 13.37 20.39
C ALA A 111 -2.65 14.68 21.19
N ASP A 112 -1.93 15.67 20.66
CA ASP A 112 -1.76 16.99 21.28
C ASP A 112 -2.92 17.95 21.03
N THR A 113 -3.80 17.63 20.09
CA THR A 113 -4.95 18.48 19.73
C THR A 113 -6.27 17.77 20.05
N VAL A 114 -6.83 17.04 19.10
CA VAL A 114 -8.15 16.42 19.18
C VAL A 114 -8.27 15.44 20.35
N LEU A 115 -7.20 14.71 20.68
CA LEU A 115 -7.17 13.74 21.78
C LEU A 115 -6.40 14.24 23.01
N ALA A 116 -6.17 15.55 23.15
CA ALA A 116 -5.56 16.11 24.35
C ALA A 116 -6.31 15.75 25.65
N PRO A 117 -7.65 15.69 25.70
CA PRO A 117 -8.38 15.23 26.89
C PRO A 117 -8.06 13.77 27.23
N VAL A 118 -7.86 12.91 26.22
CA VAL A 118 -7.46 11.51 26.43
C VAL A 118 -6.05 11.44 27.02
N ALA A 119 -5.14 12.28 26.53
CA ALA A 119 -3.78 12.35 27.06
C ALA A 119 -3.77 12.78 28.54
N ALA A 120 -4.66 13.68 28.93
CA ALA A 120 -4.80 14.15 30.31
C ALA A 120 -5.31 13.06 31.27
N VAL A 121 -6.24 12.19 30.82
CA VAL A 121 -6.89 11.20 31.71
C VAL A 121 -6.26 9.80 31.66
N ALA A 122 -5.65 9.41 30.54
CA ALA A 122 -5.11 8.06 30.31
C ALA A 122 -3.62 8.05 29.93
N GLY A 123 -2.97 9.22 29.97
CA GLY A 123 -1.56 9.38 29.62
C GLY A 123 -1.31 9.55 28.12
N LYS A 124 -0.19 10.21 27.82
CA LYS A 124 0.21 10.52 26.45
C LYS A 124 0.39 9.28 25.56
N PRO A 125 0.99 8.16 26.00
CA PRO A 125 1.14 6.96 25.16
C PRO A 125 -0.19 6.38 24.67
N ALA A 126 -1.20 6.35 25.54
CA ALA A 126 -2.55 5.89 25.19
C ALA A 126 -3.19 6.80 24.14
N ALA A 127 -3.12 8.12 24.32
CA ALA A 127 -3.65 9.09 23.37
C ALA A 127 -2.96 8.99 21.99
N VAL A 128 -1.64 8.78 21.97
CA VAL A 128 -0.85 8.59 20.75
C VAL A 128 -1.21 7.29 20.02
N ALA A 129 -1.38 6.18 20.75
CA ALA A 129 -1.80 4.91 20.16
C ALA A 129 -3.21 5.01 19.53
N LEU A 130 -4.15 5.61 20.27
CA LEU A 130 -5.52 5.84 19.79
C LEU A 130 -5.56 6.85 18.63
N ALA A 131 -4.71 7.89 18.65
CA ALA A 131 -4.54 8.80 17.54
C ALA A 131 -4.09 8.05 16.27
N GLY A 132 -3.13 7.13 16.39
CA GLY A 132 -2.68 6.29 15.28
C GLY A 132 -3.80 5.46 14.70
N ALA A 133 -4.57 4.77 15.55
CA ALA A 133 -5.73 4.01 15.09
C ALA A 133 -6.77 4.93 14.43
N ALA A 134 -7.10 6.08 15.01
CA ALA A 134 -8.06 7.02 14.43
C ALA A 134 -7.61 7.52 13.04
N VAL A 135 -6.36 7.96 12.92
CA VAL A 135 -5.76 8.38 11.64
C VAL A 135 -5.83 7.25 10.62
N SER A 136 -5.47 6.02 11.01
CA SER A 136 -5.51 4.87 10.11
C SER A 136 -6.92 4.54 9.63
N ASN A 137 -7.94 4.63 10.50
CA ASN A 137 -9.33 4.35 10.11
C ASN A 137 -9.92 5.45 9.20
N VAL A 138 -9.60 6.72 9.46
CA VAL A 138 -9.99 7.83 8.56
C VAL A 138 -9.33 7.64 7.20
N CYS A 139 -8.01 7.42 7.17
CA CYS A 139 -7.26 7.16 5.94
C CYS A 139 -7.78 5.90 5.21
N PHE A 140 -8.23 4.87 5.93
CA PHE A 140 -8.79 3.67 5.31
C PHE A 140 -10.02 3.97 4.46
N VAL A 141 -10.95 4.76 5.01
CA VAL A 141 -12.18 5.16 4.29
C VAL A 141 -11.82 6.00 3.06
N LEU A 142 -10.88 6.92 3.20
CA LEU A 142 -10.37 7.72 2.08
C LEU A 142 -9.66 6.86 1.03
N ALA A 143 -8.90 5.86 1.44
CA ALA A 143 -8.25 4.90 0.55
C ALA A 143 -9.27 4.07 -0.24
N ALA A 144 -10.30 3.53 0.42
CA ALA A 144 -11.35 2.76 -0.25
C ALA A 144 -12.06 3.59 -1.32
N ALA A 145 -12.35 4.85 -1.01
CA ALA A 145 -12.98 5.78 -1.94
C ALA A 145 -12.05 6.13 -3.12
N ALA A 146 -10.76 6.40 -2.84
CA ALA A 146 -9.76 6.66 -3.88
C ALA A 146 -9.51 5.44 -4.79
N LEU A 147 -9.51 4.21 -4.24
CA LEU A 147 -9.40 2.97 -5.01
C LEU A 147 -10.60 2.78 -5.95
N TYR A 148 -11.81 3.07 -5.46
CA TYR A 148 -13.02 3.00 -6.27
C TYR A 148 -12.99 4.02 -7.42
N GLU A 149 -12.61 5.27 -7.14
CA GLU A 149 -12.45 6.30 -8.17
C GLU A 149 -11.40 5.92 -9.23
N LEU A 150 -10.25 5.44 -8.76
CA LEU A 150 -9.18 4.97 -9.62
C LEU A 150 -9.65 3.81 -10.49
N GLY A 151 -10.42 2.88 -9.91
CA GLY A 151 -11.03 1.74 -10.60
C GLY A 151 -11.98 2.18 -11.70
N CYS A 152 -12.96 3.06 -11.42
CA CYS A 152 -13.90 3.55 -12.44
C CYS A 152 -13.17 4.11 -13.67
N ARG A 153 -12.05 4.83 -13.45
CA ARG A 153 -11.27 5.45 -14.52
C ARG A 153 -10.34 4.52 -15.24
N THR A 154 -9.67 3.62 -14.51
CA THR A 154 -8.67 2.73 -15.08
C THR A 154 -9.32 1.55 -15.78
N LEU A 155 -10.35 0.98 -15.17
CA LEU A 155 -11.06 -0.20 -15.68
C LEU A 155 -12.15 0.17 -16.69
N GLY A 156 -12.75 1.37 -16.57
CA GLY A 156 -13.93 1.72 -17.36
C GLY A 156 -15.15 0.85 -17.04
N ASP A 157 -15.19 0.27 -15.84
CA ASP A 157 -16.26 -0.60 -15.35
C ASP A 157 -16.53 -0.31 -13.87
N GLU A 158 -17.66 0.33 -13.59
CA GLU A 158 -18.06 0.70 -12.21
C GLU A 158 -18.31 -0.54 -11.35
N ARG A 159 -18.90 -1.60 -11.92
CA ARG A 159 -19.23 -2.81 -11.17
C ARG A 159 -17.96 -3.48 -10.69
N LEU A 160 -16.96 -3.60 -11.56
CA LEU A 160 -15.67 -4.17 -11.21
C LEU A 160 -14.92 -3.33 -10.18
N ALA A 161 -14.91 -2.00 -10.37
CA ALA A 161 -14.33 -1.06 -9.41
C ALA A 161 -15.00 -1.14 -8.03
N TYR A 162 -16.34 -1.24 -8.00
CA TYR A 162 -17.12 -1.37 -6.79
C TYR A 162 -16.80 -2.67 -6.04
N ILE A 163 -16.78 -3.81 -6.73
CA ILE A 163 -16.42 -5.11 -6.12
C ILE A 163 -14.99 -5.07 -5.57
N ALA A 164 -14.04 -4.45 -6.28
CA ALA A 164 -12.67 -4.30 -5.80
C ALA A 164 -12.60 -3.48 -4.50
N ALA A 165 -13.38 -2.40 -4.40
CA ALA A 165 -13.48 -1.59 -3.19
C ALA A 165 -14.13 -2.36 -2.02
N LEU A 166 -15.12 -3.22 -2.29
CA LEU A 166 -15.68 -4.12 -1.27
C LEU A 166 -14.66 -5.15 -0.79
N LEU A 167 -13.87 -5.74 -1.69
CA LEU A 167 -12.80 -6.67 -1.31
C LEU A 167 -11.73 -5.94 -0.49
N PHE A 168 -11.36 -4.72 -0.88
CA PHE A 168 -10.46 -3.88 -0.08
C PHE A 168 -11.01 -3.60 1.32
N ALA A 169 -12.32 -3.34 1.45
CA ALA A 169 -12.99 -3.14 2.74
C ALA A 169 -12.81 -4.32 3.71
N TRP A 170 -12.58 -5.52 3.17
CA TRP A 170 -12.36 -6.78 3.91
C TRP A 170 -10.99 -7.41 3.54
N ALA A 171 -9.97 -6.59 3.30
CA ALA A 171 -8.65 -7.10 2.93
C ALA A 171 -8.05 -8.02 4.02
N PRO A 172 -7.23 -9.02 3.66
CA PRO A 172 -6.56 -9.90 4.62
C PRO A 172 -5.74 -9.16 5.70
N SER A 173 -5.28 -7.94 5.42
CA SER A 173 -4.54 -7.08 6.35
C SER A 173 -5.44 -6.17 7.21
N SER A 174 -6.72 -6.49 7.37
CA SER A 174 -7.77 -5.62 7.96
C SER A 174 -7.38 -4.95 9.29
N MET A 175 -6.79 -5.71 10.23
CA MET A 175 -6.39 -5.17 11.54
C MET A 175 -5.21 -4.21 11.44
N PHE A 176 -4.20 -4.52 10.62
CA PHE A 176 -3.10 -3.60 10.30
C PHE A 176 -3.59 -2.32 9.60
N MET A 177 -4.75 -2.37 8.94
CA MET A 177 -5.39 -1.20 8.34
C MET A 177 -6.30 -0.43 9.32
N SER A 178 -6.42 -0.87 10.56
CA SER A 178 -7.30 -0.28 11.59
C SER A 178 -6.56 0.09 12.89
N ALA A 179 -5.43 -0.56 13.18
CA ALA A 179 -4.53 -0.25 14.29
C ALA A 179 -3.55 0.88 13.94
N ALA A 180 -2.65 1.24 14.87
CA ALA A 180 -1.66 2.31 14.72
C ALA A 180 -0.52 1.93 13.76
N TYR A 181 -0.86 1.86 12.48
CA TYR A 181 -0.06 1.30 11.39
C TYR A 181 -0.16 2.13 10.11
N THR A 182 0.85 2.02 9.23
CA THR A 182 0.99 2.91 8.05
C THR A 182 0.18 2.48 6.84
N GLU A 183 -0.34 1.25 6.83
CA GLU A 183 -0.97 0.60 5.68
C GLU A 183 -2.09 1.45 5.07
N SER A 184 -3.01 1.93 5.90
CA SER A 184 -4.16 2.75 5.43
C SER A 184 -3.74 4.14 4.97
N LEU A 185 -2.84 4.80 5.70
CA LEU A 185 -2.29 6.10 5.32
C LEU A 185 -1.56 6.01 3.98
N PHE A 186 -0.68 5.01 3.84
CA PHE A 186 0.07 4.79 2.62
C PHE A 186 -0.84 4.45 1.43
N ALA A 187 -1.83 3.56 1.61
CA ALA A 187 -2.79 3.22 0.58
C ALA A 187 -3.57 4.46 0.11
N TRP A 188 -4.03 5.31 1.02
CA TRP A 188 -4.72 6.55 0.65
C TRP A 188 -3.85 7.50 -0.17
N LEU A 189 -2.62 7.75 0.28
CA LEU A 189 -1.67 8.65 -0.41
C LEU A 189 -1.38 8.14 -1.82
N VAL A 190 -1.08 6.85 -1.95
CA VAL A 190 -0.76 6.21 -3.22
C VAL A 190 -1.97 6.18 -4.16
N PHE A 191 -3.15 5.75 -3.70
CA PHE A 191 -4.34 5.70 -4.55
C PHE A 191 -4.72 7.09 -5.03
N THR A 192 -4.65 8.10 -4.16
CA THR A 192 -4.89 9.50 -4.54
C THR A 192 -3.85 10.02 -5.54
N ALA A 193 -2.58 9.65 -5.38
CA ALA A 193 -1.53 9.97 -6.35
C ALA A 193 -1.82 9.35 -7.72
N LEU A 194 -2.25 8.08 -7.76
CA LEU A 194 -2.60 7.38 -8.99
C LEU A 194 -3.85 7.97 -9.64
N VAL A 195 -4.85 8.40 -8.86
CA VAL A 195 -6.01 9.16 -9.36
C VAL A 195 -5.56 10.46 -10.01
N CYS A 196 -4.64 11.20 -9.39
CA CYS A 196 -4.07 12.43 -9.96
C CYS A 196 -3.27 12.14 -11.24
N ALA A 197 -2.47 11.07 -11.26
CA ALA A 197 -1.72 10.65 -12.44
C ALA A 197 -2.66 10.26 -13.60
N ALA A 198 -3.74 9.52 -13.32
CA ALA A 198 -4.77 9.19 -14.30
C ALA A 198 -5.49 10.44 -14.85
N ARG A 199 -5.68 11.48 -14.02
CA ARG A 199 -6.16 12.82 -14.43
C ARG A 199 -5.11 13.68 -15.15
N ARG A 200 -3.89 13.17 -15.36
CA ARG A 200 -2.74 13.91 -15.92
C ARG A 200 -2.27 15.10 -15.07
N GLN A 201 -2.60 15.11 -13.78
CA GLN A 201 -2.21 16.14 -12.82
C GLN A 201 -0.85 15.79 -12.19
N HIS A 202 0.20 15.79 -13.01
CA HIS A 202 1.50 15.19 -12.67
C HIS A 202 2.19 15.79 -11.46
N VAL A 203 2.12 17.11 -11.28
CA VAL A 203 2.71 17.79 -10.10
C VAL A 203 1.98 17.38 -8.83
N ARG A 204 0.65 17.37 -8.84
CA ARG A 204 -0.15 16.91 -7.69
C ARG A 204 0.13 15.45 -7.36
N ALA A 205 0.22 14.59 -8.38
CA ALA A 205 0.59 13.19 -8.21
C ALA A 205 1.97 13.06 -7.57
N ALA A 206 2.98 13.81 -8.04
CA ALA A 206 4.32 13.81 -7.46
C ALA A 206 4.34 14.29 -6.00
N LEU A 207 3.55 15.29 -5.62
CA LEU A 207 3.42 15.74 -4.22
C LEU A 207 2.80 14.67 -3.32
N TRP A 208 1.76 13.98 -3.78
CA TRP A 208 1.18 12.84 -3.04
C TRP A 208 2.17 11.68 -2.92
N LEU A 209 2.95 11.40 -3.97
CA LEU A 209 4.02 10.39 -3.90
C LEU A 209 5.16 10.80 -2.96
N CYS A 210 5.51 12.08 -2.92
CA CYS A 210 6.46 12.64 -1.96
C CYS A 210 6.00 12.36 -0.52
N ALA A 211 4.73 12.67 -0.22
CA ALA A 211 4.13 12.34 1.08
C ALA A 211 4.11 10.82 1.33
N SER A 212 3.84 9.99 0.32
CA SER A 212 3.90 8.53 0.46
C SER A 212 5.31 8.03 0.79
N GLY A 213 6.35 8.69 0.27
CA GLY A 213 7.75 8.42 0.57
C GLY A 213 8.17 8.84 1.98
N LEU A 214 7.42 9.72 2.64
CA LEU A 214 7.53 10.00 4.08
C LEU A 214 6.72 9.02 4.95
N CYS A 215 5.94 8.13 4.33
CA CYS A 215 5.12 7.14 5.00
C CYS A 215 5.72 5.74 4.93
N ARG A 216 6.27 5.33 3.77
CA ARG A 216 6.94 4.04 3.54
C ARG A 216 7.94 4.14 2.39
N ALA A 217 9.05 3.39 2.48
CA ALA A 217 10.10 3.37 1.45
C ALA A 217 9.60 2.93 0.06
N ASN A 218 8.65 1.98 0.00
CA ASN A 218 8.13 1.46 -1.27
C ASN A 218 7.25 2.48 -2.04
N GLY A 219 6.96 3.66 -1.47
CA GLY A 219 6.32 4.76 -2.19
C GLY A 219 7.09 5.23 -3.42
N VAL A 220 8.43 5.14 -3.38
CA VAL A 220 9.31 5.55 -4.50
C VAL A 220 9.02 4.75 -5.78
N ALA A 221 8.64 3.47 -5.66
CA ALA A 221 8.32 2.62 -6.81
C ALA A 221 7.14 3.15 -7.64
N TYR A 222 6.21 3.88 -7.02
CA TYR A 222 5.05 4.46 -7.70
C TYR A 222 5.40 5.66 -8.57
N ALA A 223 6.60 6.25 -8.45
CA ALA A 223 7.07 7.29 -9.37
C ALA A 223 7.16 6.77 -10.82
N GLY A 224 7.23 5.44 -11.02
CA GLY A 224 7.13 4.79 -12.32
C GLY A 224 5.86 5.17 -13.10
N PHE A 225 4.76 5.55 -12.44
CA PHE A 225 3.55 6.04 -13.12
C PHE A 225 3.74 7.41 -13.79
N LEU A 226 4.56 8.28 -13.20
CA LEU A 226 4.91 9.58 -13.77
C LEU A 226 5.80 9.39 -15.00
N VAL A 227 6.78 8.49 -14.90
CA VAL A 227 7.64 8.06 -16.01
C VAL A 227 6.80 7.45 -17.13
N TRP A 228 5.88 6.54 -16.79
CA TRP A 228 5.01 5.88 -17.75
C TRP A 228 4.17 6.87 -18.55
N ASP A 229 3.55 7.83 -17.86
CA ASP A 229 2.69 8.82 -18.50
C ASP A 229 3.48 9.78 -19.42
N VAL A 230 4.58 10.33 -18.92
CA VAL A 230 5.34 11.40 -19.58
C VAL A 230 6.35 10.87 -20.59
N ALA A 231 7.04 9.77 -20.28
CA ALA A 231 8.12 9.24 -21.13
C ALA A 231 7.65 8.08 -22.02
N VAL A 232 6.83 7.15 -21.50
CA VAL A 232 6.43 5.95 -22.27
C VAL A 232 5.24 6.22 -23.18
N ARG A 233 4.15 6.77 -22.64
CA ARG A 233 2.93 7.07 -23.41
C ARG A 233 3.10 8.29 -24.32
N ARG A 234 3.68 9.38 -23.82
CA ARG A 234 3.85 10.64 -24.58
C ARG A 234 5.15 10.74 -25.36
N GLY A 235 6.25 10.14 -24.89
CA GLY A 235 7.53 10.11 -25.61
C GLY A 235 7.51 9.29 -26.90
N ALA A 236 6.43 8.56 -27.17
CA ALA A 236 6.14 7.94 -28.46
C ALA A 236 5.75 8.97 -29.56
N LEU A 237 5.52 10.25 -29.19
CA LEU A 237 5.14 11.31 -30.12
C LEU A 237 6.39 12.02 -30.70
N ARG A 238 6.73 11.59 -31.93
CA ARG A 238 7.50 12.25 -33.01
C ARG A 238 8.55 13.32 -32.61
N GLY A 239 9.83 12.90 -32.57
CA GLY A 239 11.02 13.77 -32.66
C GLY A 239 11.95 13.74 -31.43
N ARG A 240 13.28 13.75 -31.65
CA ARG A 240 14.31 13.70 -30.58
C ARG A 240 14.12 14.76 -29.49
N GLY A 241 13.77 15.99 -29.87
CA GLY A 241 13.56 17.09 -28.92
C GLY A 241 12.34 16.91 -28.00
N ALA A 242 11.26 16.28 -28.49
CA ALA A 242 10.08 15.99 -27.67
C ALA A 242 10.37 14.89 -26.63
N VAL A 243 11.16 13.88 -27.03
CA VAL A 243 11.63 12.81 -26.13
C VAL A 243 12.49 13.36 -25.01
N LEU A 244 13.46 14.23 -25.32
CA LEU A 244 14.34 14.85 -24.31
C LEU A 244 13.55 15.71 -23.32
N ARG A 245 12.60 16.54 -23.79
CA ARG A 245 11.72 17.31 -22.89
C ARG A 245 10.85 16.41 -22.01
N GLY A 246 10.32 15.33 -22.57
CA GLY A 246 9.57 14.32 -21.81
C GLY A 246 10.42 13.65 -20.73
N ALA A 247 11.65 13.24 -21.08
CA ALA A 247 12.59 12.64 -20.15
C ALA A 247 12.99 13.61 -19.02
N ALA A 248 13.32 14.87 -19.36
CA ALA A 248 13.64 15.90 -18.37
C ALA A 248 12.47 16.15 -17.41
N ARG A 249 11.25 16.28 -17.94
CA ARG A 249 10.03 16.43 -17.13
C ARG A 249 9.79 15.21 -16.23
N ALA A 250 9.98 14.00 -16.75
CA ALA A 250 9.86 12.77 -15.97
C ALA A 250 10.90 12.72 -14.83
N ALA A 251 12.14 13.15 -15.10
CA ALA A 251 13.20 13.22 -14.09
C ALA A 251 12.86 14.20 -12.96
N VAL A 252 12.41 15.42 -13.29
CA VAL A 252 12.00 16.43 -12.29
C VAL A 252 10.83 15.92 -11.44
N LEU A 253 9.81 15.34 -12.07
CA LEU A 253 8.65 14.79 -11.35
C LEU A 253 9.01 13.59 -10.46
N THR A 254 9.92 12.74 -10.93
CA THR A 254 10.42 11.60 -10.15
C THR A 254 11.27 12.05 -8.98
N ALA A 255 12.12 13.07 -9.17
CA ALA A 255 12.90 13.67 -8.09
C ALA A 255 11.98 14.30 -7.02
N LEU A 256 10.94 15.02 -7.45
CA LEU A 256 9.92 15.57 -6.54
C LEU A 256 9.19 14.46 -5.75
N ALA A 257 8.83 13.36 -6.43
CA ALA A 257 8.20 12.21 -5.78
C ALA A 257 9.13 11.48 -4.80
N ALA A 258 10.43 11.42 -5.09
CA ALA A 258 11.44 10.78 -4.25
C ALA A 258 11.95 11.67 -3.09
N LEU A 259 11.65 12.97 -3.13
CA LEU A 259 12.15 13.94 -2.15
C LEU A 259 11.79 13.56 -0.72
N GLY A 260 10.58 13.05 -0.47
CA GLY A 260 10.16 12.65 0.88
C GLY A 260 11.01 11.53 1.47
N PHE A 261 11.26 10.48 0.68
CA PHE A 261 12.17 9.40 1.06
C PHE A 261 13.59 9.92 1.27
N GLY A 262 14.11 10.71 0.32
CA GLY A 262 15.45 11.28 0.39
C GLY A 262 15.66 12.18 1.61
N ALA A 263 14.68 13.03 1.93
CA ALA A 263 14.71 13.90 3.10
C ALA A 263 14.79 13.09 4.41
N PHE A 264 14.05 11.99 4.50
CA PHE A 264 14.11 11.12 5.68
C PHE A 264 15.45 10.36 5.79
N GLN A 265 16.03 9.92 4.66
CA GLN A 265 17.37 9.33 4.66
C GLN A 265 18.45 10.34 5.07
N ALA A 266 18.34 11.58 4.61
CA ALA A 266 19.25 12.66 5.01
C ALA A 266 19.12 12.99 6.51
N TYR A 267 17.90 12.98 7.05
CA TYR A 267 17.67 13.14 8.49
C TYR A 267 18.38 12.05 9.31
N GLY A 268 18.21 10.78 8.94
CA GLY A 268 18.89 9.69 9.64
C GLY A 268 20.42 9.72 9.52
N TYR A 269 20.93 10.14 8.36
CA TYR A 269 22.37 10.34 8.17
C TYR A 269 22.93 11.40 9.14
N ARG A 270 22.26 12.54 9.29
CA ARG A 270 22.68 13.57 10.25
C ARG A 270 22.71 13.04 11.68
N LEU A 271 21.70 12.27 12.06
CA LEU A 271 21.57 11.74 13.41
C LEU A 271 22.62 10.66 13.75
N PHE A 272 22.90 9.73 12.83
CA PHE A 272 23.71 8.55 13.13
C PHE A 272 25.08 8.49 12.44
N CYS A 273 25.36 9.40 11.50
CA CYS A 273 26.66 9.50 10.86
C CYS A 273 27.40 10.77 11.27
N GLU A 274 26.75 11.94 11.23
CA GLU A 274 27.42 13.21 11.58
C GLU A 274 27.53 13.43 13.10
N GLN A 275 26.48 13.09 13.84
CA GLN A 275 26.42 13.31 15.29
C GLN A 275 26.95 12.12 16.12
N ALA A 276 27.25 10.99 15.48
CA ALA A 276 27.69 9.78 16.16
C ALA A 276 29.18 9.82 16.51
N ARG A 277 29.52 9.48 17.76
CA ARG A 277 30.92 9.32 18.20
C ARG A 277 31.64 8.20 17.45
N THR A 278 30.92 7.13 17.12
CA THR A 278 31.43 5.98 16.37
C THR A 278 30.49 5.70 15.18
N PRO A 279 30.74 6.30 14.01
CA PRO A 279 29.85 6.17 12.86
C PRO A 279 29.79 4.72 12.36
N ARG A 280 28.62 4.34 11.85
CA ARG A 280 28.37 2.98 11.37
C ARG A 280 28.98 2.76 9.99
N PRO A 281 29.26 1.50 9.58
CA PRO A 281 29.94 1.21 8.30
C PRO A 281 29.23 1.73 7.05
N TYR A 282 27.89 1.89 7.08
CA TYR A 282 27.17 2.43 5.93
C TYR A 282 27.37 3.93 5.74
N CYS A 283 27.82 4.66 6.76
CA CYS A 283 28.10 6.10 6.68
C CYS A 283 29.22 6.42 5.67
N ALA A 284 30.16 5.48 5.47
CA ALA A 284 31.27 5.64 4.54
C ALA A 284 30.96 5.17 3.09
N ARG A 285 29.75 4.68 2.82
CA ARG A 285 29.37 4.22 1.48
C ARG A 285 29.02 5.41 0.58
N ALA A 286 29.20 5.25 -0.73
CA ALA A 286 28.83 6.26 -1.73
C ALA A 286 27.35 6.70 -1.64
N LEU A 287 26.48 5.77 -1.23
CA LEU A 287 25.09 6.05 -0.88
C LEU A 287 24.82 5.55 0.56
N PRO A 288 24.90 6.44 1.57
CA PRO A 288 24.78 6.07 2.98
C PRO A 288 23.29 5.92 3.38
N LEU A 289 22.63 4.87 2.89
CA LEU A 289 21.22 4.61 3.12
C LEU A 289 20.98 3.90 4.47
N VAL A 290 20.54 4.67 5.46
CA VAL A 290 20.16 4.17 6.80
C VAL A 290 19.08 3.08 6.69
N TYR A 291 18.06 3.28 5.85
CA TYR A 291 16.97 2.32 5.71
C TYR A 291 17.45 0.94 5.27
N SER A 292 18.26 0.88 4.21
CA SER A 292 18.80 -0.39 3.70
C SER A 292 19.69 -1.09 4.72
N PHE A 293 20.48 -0.32 5.48
CA PHE A 293 21.28 -0.86 6.56
C PHE A 293 20.41 -1.45 7.66
N VAL A 294 19.44 -0.69 8.14
CA VAL A 294 18.53 -1.09 9.23
C VAL A 294 17.76 -2.37 8.88
N GLN A 295 17.21 -2.44 7.66
CA GLN A 295 16.51 -3.62 7.16
C GLN A 295 17.38 -4.88 7.19
N SER A 296 18.65 -4.78 6.79
CA SER A 296 19.58 -5.92 6.83
C SER A 296 20.09 -6.22 8.24
N ALA A 297 20.37 -5.21 9.07
CA ALA A 297 21.09 -5.39 10.33
C ALA A 297 20.18 -5.87 11.46
N TYR A 298 18.92 -5.41 11.48
CA TYR A 298 17.99 -5.70 12.58
C TYR A 298 16.88 -6.68 12.19
N TRP A 299 16.57 -6.82 10.89
CA TRP A 299 15.50 -7.70 10.40
C TRP A 299 15.99 -8.75 9.40
N ASP A 300 17.29 -8.86 9.13
CA ASP A 300 17.89 -9.78 8.15
C ASP A 300 17.22 -9.78 6.76
N VAL A 301 16.70 -8.63 6.34
CA VAL A 301 16.11 -8.46 5.01
C VAL A 301 17.22 -8.46 3.96
N GLY A 302 17.07 -9.28 2.93
CA GLY A 302 18.02 -9.39 1.83
C GLY A 302 17.59 -10.42 0.80
N LEU A 303 18.22 -10.38 -0.37
CA LEU A 303 17.89 -11.28 -1.48
C LEU A 303 18.07 -12.74 -1.06
N LEU A 304 16.97 -13.49 -1.09
CA LEU A 304 16.81 -14.91 -0.77
C LEU A 304 17.27 -15.34 0.64
N ARG A 305 17.56 -14.39 1.55
CA ARG A 305 17.98 -14.71 2.93
C ARG A 305 16.89 -15.44 3.73
N TYR A 306 15.63 -15.18 3.41
CA TYR A 306 14.48 -15.76 4.09
C TYR A 306 14.17 -17.21 3.69
N TYR A 307 14.85 -17.77 2.69
CA TYR A 307 14.58 -19.11 2.15
C TYR A 307 15.28 -20.18 2.97
N THR A 308 14.76 -20.42 4.18
CA THR A 308 15.19 -21.51 5.05
C THR A 308 14.03 -22.43 5.40
N TRP A 309 14.32 -23.69 5.75
CA TRP A 309 13.29 -24.69 6.07
C TRP A 309 12.38 -24.26 7.23
N GLN A 310 12.92 -23.52 8.18
CA GLN A 310 12.19 -22.99 9.33
C GLN A 310 11.09 -22.01 8.94
N GLN A 311 11.23 -21.33 7.79
CA GLN A 311 10.26 -20.33 7.33
C GLN A 311 9.13 -20.92 6.49
N LEU A 312 9.11 -22.24 6.24
CA LEU A 312 8.06 -22.89 5.44
C LEU A 312 6.63 -22.51 5.88
N PRO A 313 6.28 -22.46 7.18
CA PRO A 313 4.94 -22.00 7.60
C PRO A 313 4.59 -20.59 7.12
N ASN A 314 5.55 -19.66 7.11
CA ASN A 314 5.36 -18.29 6.66
C ASN A 314 5.15 -18.20 5.14
N PHE A 315 5.81 -19.08 4.37
CA PHE A 315 5.52 -19.22 2.93
C PHE A 315 4.11 -19.76 2.68
N LEU A 316 3.65 -20.74 3.46
CA LEU A 316 2.28 -21.26 3.36
C LEU A 316 1.25 -20.18 3.69
N LEU A 317 1.53 -19.35 4.70
CA LEU A 317 0.67 -18.24 5.08
C LEU A 317 0.57 -17.17 3.98
N ALA A 318 1.69 -16.89 3.30
CA ALA A 318 1.76 -15.96 2.18
C ALA A 318 1.16 -16.51 0.87
N ALA A 319 1.11 -17.85 0.72
CA ALA A 319 0.80 -18.53 -0.53
C ALA A 319 -0.52 -18.06 -1.18
N PRO A 320 -1.65 -17.85 -0.47
CA PRO A 320 -2.88 -17.40 -1.11
C PRO A 320 -2.73 -16.06 -1.84
N MET A 321 -2.01 -15.09 -1.25
CA MET A 321 -1.77 -13.79 -1.87
C MET A 321 -0.78 -13.89 -3.04
N VAL A 322 0.26 -14.71 -2.90
CA VAL A 322 1.25 -14.96 -3.96
C VAL A 322 0.58 -15.63 -5.16
N VAL A 323 -0.22 -16.68 -4.93
CA VAL A 323 -0.93 -17.42 -5.99
C VAL A 323 -1.95 -16.54 -6.68
N LEU A 324 -2.77 -15.80 -5.93
CA LEU A 324 -3.72 -14.84 -6.52
C LEU A 324 -3.00 -13.82 -7.41
N SER A 325 -1.83 -13.37 -6.98
CA SER A 325 -1.06 -12.36 -7.71
C SER A 325 -0.35 -12.91 -8.94
N ALA A 326 0.30 -14.07 -8.82
CA ALA A 326 0.90 -14.77 -9.94
C ALA A 326 -0.16 -15.13 -10.99
N ALA A 327 -1.33 -15.60 -10.56
CA ALA A 327 -2.45 -15.91 -11.46
C ALA A 327 -2.96 -14.66 -12.20
N GLY A 328 -3.07 -13.51 -11.52
CA GLY A 328 -3.51 -12.27 -12.17
C GLY A 328 -2.51 -11.72 -13.17
N LEU A 329 -1.23 -11.73 -12.83
CA LEU A 329 -0.14 -11.37 -13.74
C LEU A 329 -0.08 -12.30 -14.94
N ALA A 330 -0.15 -13.62 -14.72
CA ALA A 330 -0.16 -14.62 -15.77
C ALA A 330 -1.39 -14.48 -16.67
N ALA A 331 -2.59 -14.29 -16.11
CA ALA A 331 -3.81 -14.09 -16.89
C ALA A 331 -3.70 -12.87 -17.81
N TYR A 332 -3.21 -11.74 -17.30
CA TYR A 332 -3.00 -10.54 -18.11
C TYR A 332 -1.93 -10.75 -19.19
N ALA A 333 -0.82 -11.43 -18.84
CA ALA A 333 0.29 -11.67 -19.74
C ALA A 333 -0.05 -12.64 -20.88
N LEU A 334 -0.74 -13.73 -20.56
CA LEU A 334 -1.16 -14.75 -21.52
C LEU A 334 -2.27 -14.24 -22.45
N HIS A 335 -3.07 -13.26 -21.99
CA HIS A 335 -4.10 -12.64 -22.83
C HIS A 335 -3.50 -11.87 -24.02
N ASP A 336 -2.39 -11.15 -23.81
CA ASP A 336 -1.71 -10.39 -24.85
C ASP A 336 -0.21 -10.15 -24.54
N PRO A 337 0.67 -11.13 -24.84
CA PRO A 337 2.09 -11.04 -24.49
C PRO A 337 2.81 -9.94 -25.29
N LEU A 338 2.35 -9.64 -26.51
CA LEU A 338 2.94 -8.59 -27.36
C LEU A 338 2.78 -7.21 -26.70
N ARG A 339 1.67 -6.98 -25.99
CA ARG A 339 1.44 -5.74 -25.27
C ARG A 339 2.46 -5.52 -24.16
N LEU A 340 2.80 -6.56 -23.40
CA LEU A 340 3.84 -6.47 -22.38
C LEU A 340 5.22 -6.27 -23.00
N ALA A 341 5.55 -7.00 -24.07
CA ALA A 341 6.84 -6.88 -24.73
C ALA A 341 7.06 -5.49 -25.36
N THR A 342 5.99 -4.84 -25.82
CA THR A 342 6.07 -3.56 -26.55
C THR A 342 5.66 -2.35 -25.71
N LEU A 343 5.48 -2.51 -24.40
CA LEU A 343 4.97 -1.46 -23.51
C LEU A 343 3.62 -0.86 -24.00
N GLY A 344 2.81 -1.69 -24.66
CA GLY A 344 1.54 -1.31 -25.25
C GLY A 344 1.63 -0.51 -26.56
N ARG A 345 2.82 -0.43 -27.18
CA ARG A 345 3.03 0.32 -28.43
C ARG A 345 2.46 -0.38 -29.65
N ARG A 346 2.53 -1.72 -29.73
CA ARG A 346 1.95 -2.48 -30.85
C ARG A 346 0.58 -3.03 -30.50
N ARG A 347 -0.35 -3.04 -31.47
CA ARG A 347 -1.65 -3.70 -31.34
C ARG A 347 -1.54 -5.17 -31.77
N SER A 348 -2.01 -6.09 -30.93
CA SER A 348 -2.17 -7.49 -31.30
C SER A 348 -3.39 -7.68 -32.21
N ARG A 349 -3.38 -8.67 -33.11
CA ARG A 349 -4.51 -8.99 -33.99
C ARG A 349 -5.82 -9.22 -33.22
N ARG A 350 -5.74 -9.94 -32.09
CA ARG A 350 -6.88 -10.14 -31.16
C ARG A 350 -7.52 -8.82 -30.68
N ARG A 351 -6.73 -7.76 -30.56
CA ARG A 351 -7.18 -6.43 -30.13
C ARG A 351 -7.88 -5.67 -31.26
N CYS A 352 -7.51 -5.90 -32.51
CA CYS A 352 -8.22 -5.36 -33.65
C CYS A 352 -9.61 -6.01 -33.81
N ASP A 353 -9.71 -7.30 -33.48
CA ASP A 353 -10.97 -8.06 -33.59
C ASP A 353 -11.94 -7.82 -32.41
N GLN A 354 -11.44 -7.40 -31.24
CA GLN A 354 -12.27 -7.11 -30.06
C GLN A 354 -12.64 -5.63 -29.98
N ALA A 355 -13.92 -5.30 -30.25
CA ALA A 355 -14.43 -3.93 -30.11
C ALA A 355 -14.30 -3.38 -28.67
N ARG A 356 -14.41 -4.22 -27.63
CA ARG A 356 -14.13 -3.89 -26.23
C ARG A 356 -13.59 -5.12 -25.47
N PRO A 357 -12.32 -5.14 -25.03
CA PRO A 357 -11.82 -6.21 -24.17
C PRO A 357 -12.49 -6.15 -22.79
N PRO A 358 -12.55 -7.28 -22.04
CA PRO A 358 -13.01 -7.25 -20.65
C PRO A 358 -12.17 -6.25 -19.83
N ALA A 359 -12.80 -5.57 -18.87
CA ALA A 359 -12.21 -4.43 -18.16
C ALA A 359 -10.81 -4.69 -17.55
N PHE A 360 -10.55 -5.90 -17.06
CA PHE A 360 -9.25 -6.29 -16.50
C PHE A 360 -8.13 -6.41 -17.56
N PHE A 361 -8.46 -6.63 -18.83
CA PHE A 361 -7.49 -6.75 -19.92
C PHE A 361 -7.31 -5.44 -20.71
N GLY A 362 -7.64 -4.29 -20.10
CA GLY A 362 -7.49 -2.97 -20.73
C GLY A 362 -6.07 -2.41 -20.65
N ASP A 363 -5.66 -1.62 -21.66
CA ASP A 363 -4.30 -1.04 -21.74
C ASP A 363 -3.98 -0.03 -20.64
N ALA A 364 -5.01 0.55 -20.03
CA ALA A 364 -4.87 1.42 -18.89
C ALA A 364 -4.26 0.70 -17.67
N LEU A 365 -4.42 -0.64 -17.59
CA LEU A 365 -3.92 -1.47 -16.50
C LEU A 365 -2.41 -1.75 -16.60
N LEU A 366 -1.82 -1.66 -17.78
CA LEU A 366 -0.43 -2.05 -18.06
C LEU A 366 0.62 -1.48 -17.06
N PRO A 367 0.65 -0.18 -16.72
CA PRO A 367 1.59 0.32 -15.70
C PRO A 367 1.37 -0.28 -14.30
N HIS A 368 0.12 -0.60 -13.95
CA HIS A 368 -0.21 -1.27 -12.70
C HIS A 368 0.28 -2.72 -12.70
N VAL A 369 0.26 -3.40 -13.85
CA VAL A 369 0.78 -4.77 -14.01
C VAL A 369 2.31 -4.79 -13.82
N TYR A 370 3.05 -3.84 -14.37
CA TYR A 370 4.51 -3.75 -14.15
C TYR A 370 4.85 -3.49 -12.68
N LEU A 371 4.17 -2.53 -12.05
CA LEU A 371 4.38 -2.28 -10.63
C LEU A 371 4.05 -3.54 -9.80
N TRP A 372 2.92 -4.19 -10.10
CA TRP A 372 2.51 -5.39 -9.38
C TRP A 372 3.52 -6.53 -9.51
N ALA A 373 4.05 -6.78 -10.71
CA ALA A 373 5.10 -7.76 -10.94
C ALA A 373 6.38 -7.43 -10.17
N LEU A 374 6.82 -6.15 -10.21
CA LEU A 374 7.98 -5.69 -9.45
C LEU A 374 7.80 -5.91 -7.95
N LEU A 375 6.65 -5.50 -7.39
CA LEU A 375 6.36 -5.64 -5.97
C LEU A 375 6.20 -7.11 -5.56
N LEU A 376 5.67 -7.98 -6.42
CA LEU A 376 5.62 -9.42 -6.17
C LEU A 376 7.00 -10.05 -6.15
N ALA A 377 7.89 -9.66 -7.07
CA ALA A 377 9.27 -10.11 -7.07
C ALA A 377 9.97 -9.69 -5.77
N VAL A 378 9.84 -8.43 -5.35
CA VAL A 378 10.40 -7.95 -4.07
C VAL A 378 9.80 -8.71 -2.89
N ALA A 379 8.47 -8.90 -2.88
CA ALA A 379 7.74 -9.58 -1.80
C ALA A 379 8.18 -11.02 -1.59
N THR A 380 8.49 -11.72 -2.69
CA THR A 380 8.85 -13.14 -2.66
C THR A 380 10.35 -13.35 -2.54
N THR A 381 11.19 -12.41 -2.95
CA THR A 381 12.66 -12.66 -2.99
C THR A 381 13.45 -11.90 -1.95
N THR A 382 12.97 -10.77 -1.43
CA THR A 382 13.80 -9.86 -0.62
C THR A 382 13.29 -9.65 0.80
N MET A 383 11.98 -9.50 0.98
CA MET A 383 11.36 -9.29 2.29
C MET A 383 10.84 -10.58 2.91
N HIS A 384 10.50 -10.53 4.20
CA HIS A 384 9.76 -11.59 4.87
C HIS A 384 8.39 -11.79 4.21
N VAL A 385 8.19 -12.97 3.62
CA VAL A 385 7.13 -13.23 2.63
C VAL A 385 5.73 -13.11 3.22
N GLN A 386 5.54 -13.44 4.50
CA GLN A 386 4.26 -13.37 5.21
C GLN A 386 3.68 -11.96 5.31
N VAL A 387 4.53 -10.93 5.22
CA VAL A 387 4.12 -9.52 5.25
C VAL A 387 3.44 -9.10 3.94
N ILE A 388 3.39 -9.97 2.92
CA ILE A 388 2.80 -9.67 1.60
C ILE A 388 1.35 -9.15 1.69
N THR A 389 0.53 -9.64 2.62
CA THR A 389 -0.87 -9.23 2.77
C THR A 389 -1.00 -7.76 3.17
N ARG A 390 -0.07 -7.27 4.00
CA ARG A 390 0.06 -5.87 4.40
C ARG A 390 0.68 -5.04 3.29
N PHE A 391 1.74 -5.56 2.66
CA PHE A 391 2.46 -4.89 1.58
C PHE A 391 1.57 -4.66 0.35
N PHE A 392 0.68 -5.59 0.04
CA PHE A 392 -0.20 -5.51 -1.13
C PHE A 392 -1.49 -4.73 -0.88
N SER A 393 -1.72 -4.25 0.34
CA SER A 393 -2.87 -3.39 0.66
C SER A 393 -2.91 -2.10 -0.18
N SER A 394 -1.76 -1.63 -0.68
CA SER A 394 -1.66 -0.44 -1.53
C SER A 394 -1.54 -0.76 -3.04
N VAL A 395 -1.78 -2.00 -3.48
CA VAL A 395 -1.63 -2.42 -4.89
C VAL A 395 -3.00 -2.60 -5.55
N PRO A 396 -3.51 -1.62 -6.34
CA PRO A 396 -4.87 -1.68 -6.88
C PRO A 396 -5.14 -2.91 -7.73
N ALA A 397 -4.14 -3.35 -8.51
CA ALA A 397 -4.27 -4.45 -9.46
C ALA A 397 -4.65 -5.78 -8.80
N VAL A 398 -4.20 -6.02 -7.56
CA VAL A 398 -4.58 -7.21 -6.77
C VAL A 398 -6.09 -7.23 -6.55
N PHE A 399 -6.66 -6.11 -6.10
CA PHE A 399 -8.10 -5.99 -5.83
C PHE A 399 -8.92 -6.03 -7.12
N TRP A 400 -8.41 -5.44 -8.21
CA TRP A 400 -9.08 -5.49 -9.51
C TRP A 400 -9.10 -6.90 -10.10
N PHE A 401 -8.02 -7.66 -9.97
CA PHE A 401 -8.00 -9.06 -10.39
C PHE A 401 -8.92 -9.93 -9.52
N ALA A 402 -8.86 -9.75 -8.20
CA ALA A 402 -9.76 -10.45 -7.28
C ALA A 402 -11.23 -10.16 -7.60
N ALA A 403 -11.56 -8.91 -7.91
CA ALA A 403 -12.89 -8.52 -8.36
C ALA A 403 -13.27 -9.15 -9.70
N HIS A 404 -12.31 -9.29 -10.64
CA HIS A 404 -12.53 -9.94 -11.93
C HIS A 404 -12.90 -11.43 -11.74
N VAL A 405 -12.18 -12.13 -10.85
CA VAL A 405 -12.48 -13.52 -10.48
C VAL A 405 -13.83 -13.64 -9.78
N VAL A 406 -14.16 -12.73 -8.86
CA VAL A 406 -15.45 -12.74 -8.15
C VAL A 406 -16.63 -12.47 -9.11
N ALA A 407 -16.48 -11.53 -10.04
CA ALA A 407 -17.51 -11.11 -10.96
C ALA A 407 -17.75 -12.11 -12.10
N GLY A 408 -16.66 -12.64 -12.70
CA GLY A 408 -16.70 -13.49 -13.89
C GLY A 408 -16.36 -14.96 -13.68
N GLY A 409 -15.78 -15.33 -12.53
CA GLY A 409 -15.40 -16.71 -12.24
C GLY A 409 -16.55 -17.61 -11.82
N GLY A 410 -16.31 -18.93 -11.86
CA GLY A 410 -17.25 -19.94 -11.37
C GLY A 410 -17.53 -19.83 -9.87
N ARG A 411 -18.59 -20.50 -9.40
CA ARG A 411 -19.02 -20.49 -7.98
C ARG A 411 -17.89 -20.83 -7.00
N GLY A 412 -17.03 -21.79 -7.35
CA GLY A 412 -15.88 -22.18 -6.52
C GLY A 412 -14.85 -21.06 -6.37
N ALA A 413 -14.38 -20.49 -7.48
CA ALA A 413 -13.38 -19.42 -7.47
C ALA A 413 -13.88 -18.17 -6.73
N ARG A 414 -15.16 -17.81 -6.93
CA ARG A 414 -15.80 -16.71 -6.18
C ARG A 414 -15.76 -16.94 -4.67
N ARG A 415 -16.15 -18.14 -4.22
CA ARG A 415 -16.16 -18.50 -2.80
C ARG A 415 -14.74 -18.53 -2.21
N ALA A 416 -13.77 -19.04 -2.96
CA ALA A 416 -12.38 -19.08 -2.53
C ALA A 416 -11.80 -17.67 -2.30
N VAL A 417 -11.98 -16.75 -3.25
CA VAL A 417 -11.49 -15.37 -3.11
C VAL A 417 -12.22 -14.63 -2.00
N ALA A 418 -13.56 -14.66 -1.99
CA ALA A 418 -14.33 -13.96 -0.95
C ALA A 418 -14.06 -14.53 0.45
N GLY A 419 -13.98 -15.86 0.56
CA GLY A 419 -13.67 -16.58 1.79
C GLY A 419 -12.26 -16.29 2.29
N TYR A 420 -11.27 -16.20 1.39
CA TYR A 420 -9.91 -15.79 1.76
C TYR A 420 -9.87 -14.36 2.31
N PHE A 421 -10.45 -13.39 1.59
CA PHE A 421 -10.45 -11.99 2.02
C PHE A 421 -11.12 -11.81 3.38
N ALA A 422 -12.36 -12.30 3.52
CA ALA A 422 -13.10 -12.17 4.77
C ALA A 422 -12.51 -13.06 5.89
N GLY A 423 -12.25 -14.33 5.62
CA GLY A 423 -11.81 -15.31 6.62
C GLY A 423 -10.42 -15.01 7.17
N TYR A 424 -9.44 -14.77 6.28
CA TYR A 424 -8.08 -14.42 6.71
C TYR A 424 -8.09 -13.07 7.45
N GLY A 425 -8.83 -12.09 6.92
CA GLY A 425 -8.95 -10.77 7.54
C GLY A 425 -9.48 -10.85 8.97
N LEU A 426 -10.59 -11.57 9.19
CA LEU A 426 -11.23 -11.70 10.50
C LEU A 426 -10.40 -12.54 11.48
N ALA A 427 -9.80 -13.64 11.02
CA ALA A 427 -8.88 -14.42 11.85
C ALA A 427 -7.67 -13.58 12.29
N GLY A 428 -7.12 -12.78 11.37
CA GLY A 428 -6.02 -11.85 11.65
C GLY A 428 -6.37 -10.81 12.71
N VAL A 429 -7.63 -10.34 12.77
CA VAL A 429 -8.09 -9.42 13.84
C VAL A 429 -7.98 -10.09 15.22
N VAL A 430 -8.47 -11.32 15.35
CA VAL A 430 -8.45 -12.05 16.62
C VAL A 430 -7.01 -12.31 17.04
N LEU A 431 -6.18 -12.87 16.14
CA LEU A 431 -4.79 -13.16 16.43
C LEU A 431 -4.02 -11.91 16.86
N PHE A 432 -4.11 -10.83 16.08
CA PHE A 432 -3.42 -9.58 16.38
C PHE A 432 -3.86 -8.98 17.73
N SER A 433 -5.17 -8.93 17.99
CA SER A 433 -5.71 -8.31 19.21
C SER A 433 -5.24 -9.02 20.47
N CYS A 434 -5.03 -10.33 20.39
CA CYS A 434 -4.56 -11.20 21.47
C CYS A 434 -3.03 -11.42 21.47
N PHE A 435 -2.26 -10.64 20.70
CA PHE A 435 -0.80 -10.73 20.60
C PHE A 435 -0.28 -12.05 19.99
N PHE A 436 -1.09 -12.78 19.23
CA PHE A 436 -0.61 -13.89 18.41
C PHE A 436 -0.11 -13.38 17.06
N PRO A 437 0.90 -14.03 16.45
CA PRO A 437 1.40 -13.65 15.13
C PRO A 437 0.27 -13.83 14.09
N PRO A 438 -0.24 -12.74 13.50
CA PRO A 438 -1.37 -12.80 12.56
C PRO A 438 -0.90 -12.96 11.11
N ALA A 439 0.41 -12.84 10.88
CA ALA A 439 1.10 -12.94 9.62
C ALA A 439 2.53 -13.41 9.87
#